data_AF-A0A2X3BCQ1-F1
#
_entry.id   AF-A0A2X3BCQ1-F1
#
_cell.length_a   1.000
_cell.length_b   1.000
_cell.length_c   1.000
_cell.angle_alpha   90.00
_cell.angle_beta   90.00
_cell.angle_gamma   90.00
#
_symmetry.space_group_name_H-M   'P 1'
#
loop_
_entity.id
_entity.type
_entity.pdbx_description
1 polymer ?
#
loop_
_entity_poly.entity_id
_entity_poly.type
_entity_poly.pdbx_seq_one_letter_code
_entity_poly.pdbx_strand_id
1 'polypeptide(L)'
;MHDKSKAFSLIELVFVIAVIGILAAIAIPKLTATRSDAQYVAINSDMQTIISSIQAHALTTDLGSQTLNGALIMQVAGLSPSRWIASTNGVRLAKNGAIDTTNNCVSIDITNLHLIVSVQNLPNSPLCVKLAKNYPTPLNINLANTTF
;
A
#
# COMPACT_ATOMS: atom_id res chain seq x y z
N MET A 1 24.54 18.54 52.65
CA MET A 1 23.91 18.27 51.34
C MET A 1 22.79 17.28 51.57
N HIS A 2 21.53 17.72 51.53
CA HIS A 2 20.37 16.81 51.57
C HIS A 2 19.56 17.04 50.31
N ASP A 3 19.54 16.03 49.45
CA ASP A 3 18.71 15.99 48.25
C ASP A 3 17.29 15.57 48.65
N LYS A 4 16.32 16.49 48.49
CA LYS A 4 14.89 16.19 48.71
C LYS A 4 14.40 15.41 47.48
N SER A 5 14.38 14.09 47.59
CA SER A 5 13.68 13.24 46.63
C SER A 5 12.20 13.63 46.62
N LYS A 6 11.74 14.28 45.54
CA LYS A 6 10.33 14.62 45.37
C LYS A 6 9.56 13.33 45.07
N ALA A 7 8.80 12.84 46.05
CA ALA A 7 7.85 11.76 45.82
C ALA A 7 6.68 12.29 44.98
N PHE A 8 6.39 11.62 43.87
CA PHE A 8 5.24 11.91 43.02
C PHE A 8 3.94 11.54 43.73
N SER A 9 2.92 12.39 43.67
CA SER A 9 1.67 12.13 44.36
C SER A 9 0.80 11.14 43.59
N LEU A 10 0.11 10.24 44.31
CA LEU A 10 -0.81 9.28 43.69
C LEU A 10 -1.95 9.99 42.93
N ILE A 11 -2.42 11.15 43.41
CA ILE A 11 -3.46 11.91 42.71
C ILE A 11 -2.95 12.52 41.40
N GLU A 12 -1.68 12.92 41.34
CA GLU A 12 -1.05 13.44 40.12
C GLU A 12 -0.96 12.34 39.05
N LEU A 13 -0.63 11.11 39.46
CA LEU A 13 -0.60 9.96 38.54
C LEU A 13 -1.97 9.66 37.95
N VAL A 14 -3.01 9.65 38.79
CA VAL A 14 -4.39 9.34 38.37
C VAL A 14 -4.91 10.40 37.41
N PHE A 15 -4.66 11.68 37.68
CA PHE A 15 -5.08 12.76 36.79
C PHE A 15 -4.41 12.68 35.41
N VAL A 16 -3.10 12.37 35.37
CA VAL A 16 -2.36 12.21 34.09
C VAL A 16 -2.94 11.07 33.25
N ILE A 17 -3.19 9.90 33.87
CA ILE A 17 -3.76 8.75 33.15
C ILE A 17 -5.17 9.06 32.65
N ALA A 18 -5.99 9.75 33.45
CA ALA A 18 -7.34 10.15 33.05
C ALA A 18 -7.33 11.07 31.82
N VAL A 19 -6.46 12.08 31.80
CA VAL A 19 -6.34 13.01 30.66
C VAL A 19 -5.81 12.28 29.41
N ILE A 20 -4.77 11.45 29.55
CA ILE A 20 -4.25 10.65 28.42
C ILE A 20 -5.34 9.70 27.89
N GLY A 21 -6.15 9.11 28.77
CA GLY A 21 -7.26 8.23 28.38
C GLY A 21 -8.29 8.94 27.50
N ILE A 22 -8.70 10.16 27.86
CA ILE A 22 -9.66 10.96 27.07
C ILE A 22 -9.05 11.33 25.71
N LEU A 23 -7.80 11.79 25.69
CA LEU A 23 -7.12 12.16 24.45
C LEU A 23 -6.94 10.96 23.51
N ALA A 24 -6.56 9.80 24.06
CA ALA A 24 -6.37 8.56 23.30
C ALA A 24 -7.67 8.07 22.67
N ALA A 25 -8.79 8.15 23.39
CA ALA A 25 -10.10 7.72 22.90
C ALA A 25 -10.53 8.47 21.61
N ILE A 26 -10.18 9.76 21.50
CA ILE A 26 -10.49 10.59 20.32
C ILE A 26 -9.43 10.43 19.23
N ALA A 27 -8.15 10.37 19.63
CA ALA A 27 -7.04 10.36 18.69
C ALA A 27 -6.90 9.02 17.94
N ILE A 28 -7.03 7.88 18.62
CA ILE A 28 -6.77 6.56 18.02
C ILE A 28 -7.69 6.25 16.82
N PRO A 29 -9.02 6.47 16.89
CA PRO A 29 -9.90 6.23 15.74
C PRO A 29 -9.57 7.14 14.56
N LYS A 30 -9.32 8.43 14.84
CA LYS A 30 -9.00 9.42 13.80
C LYS A 30 -7.68 9.09 13.11
N LEU A 31 -6.64 8.75 13.87
CA LEU A 31 -5.34 8.36 13.33
C LEU A 31 -5.45 7.11 12.45
N THR A 32 -6.26 6.13 12.85
CA THR A 32 -6.47 4.91 12.06
C THR A 32 -7.14 5.22 10.72
N ALA A 33 -8.21 6.03 10.73
CA ALA A 33 -8.89 6.46 9.50
C ALA A 33 -7.95 7.24 8.58
N THR A 34 -7.27 8.26 9.09
CA THR A 34 -6.33 9.09 8.31
C THR A 34 -5.19 8.25 7.71
N ARG A 35 -4.70 7.24 8.44
CA ARG A 35 -3.65 6.35 7.93
C ARG A 35 -4.15 5.51 6.76
N SER A 36 -5.36 4.96 6.84
CA SER A 36 -5.97 4.22 5.74
C SER A 36 -6.23 5.10 4.51
N ASP A 37 -6.61 6.36 4.71
CA ASP A 37 -6.80 7.33 3.62
C ASP A 37 -5.47 7.69 2.94
N ALA A 38 -4.42 7.92 3.72
CA ALA A 38 -3.08 8.16 3.19
C ALA A 38 -2.55 6.95 2.40
N GLN A 39 -2.79 5.74 2.90
CA GLN A 39 -2.43 4.51 2.17
C GLN A 39 -3.21 4.38 0.86
N TYR A 40 -4.52 4.67 0.86
CA TYR A 40 -5.34 4.67 -0.35
C TYR A 40 -4.77 5.61 -1.42
N VAL A 41 -4.45 6.86 -1.05
CA VAL A 41 -3.89 7.84 -1.99
C VAL A 41 -2.53 7.38 -2.52
N ALA A 42 -1.65 6.87 -1.65
CA ALA A 42 -0.34 6.37 -2.05
C ALA A 42 -0.44 5.18 -3.00
N ILE A 43 -1.28 4.20 -2.70
CA ILE A 43 -1.48 3.00 -3.54
C ILE A 43 -2.11 3.37 -4.89
N ASN A 44 -3.08 4.27 -4.89
CA ASN A 44 -3.67 4.77 -6.15
C ASN A 44 -2.62 5.47 -7.03
N SER A 45 -1.80 6.33 -6.44
CA SER A 45 -0.69 6.98 -7.15
C SER A 45 0.28 5.94 -7.72
N ASP A 46 0.71 4.99 -6.89
CA ASP A 46 1.65 3.94 -7.29
C ASP A 46 1.05 3.07 -8.43
N MET A 47 -0.24 2.72 -8.38
CA MET A 47 -0.92 1.99 -9.45
C MET A 47 -0.87 2.73 -10.79
N GLN A 48 -1.11 4.04 -10.79
CA GLN A 48 -1.02 4.86 -12.01
C GLN A 48 0.42 4.96 -12.52
N THR A 49 1.38 5.12 -11.62
CA THR A 49 2.80 5.08 -11.96
C THR A 49 3.19 3.74 -12.59
N ILE A 50 2.75 2.61 -12.02
CA ILE A 50 3.02 1.27 -12.56
C ILE A 50 2.47 1.11 -13.97
N ILE A 51 1.20 1.48 -14.17
CA ILE A 51 0.54 1.36 -15.48
C ILE A 51 1.31 2.18 -16.53
N SER A 52 1.57 3.45 -16.25
CA SER A 52 2.24 4.35 -17.19
C SER A 52 3.70 3.96 -17.44
N SER A 53 4.46 3.56 -16.41
CA SER A 53 5.85 3.18 -16.55
C SER A 53 6.01 1.88 -17.33
N ILE A 54 5.12 0.90 -17.11
CA ILE A 54 5.16 -0.38 -17.82
C ILE A 54 4.73 -0.21 -19.27
N GLN A 55 3.71 0.59 -19.54
CA GLN A 55 3.35 0.96 -20.90
C GLN A 55 4.51 1.66 -21.60
N ALA A 56 5.14 2.66 -20.98
CA ALA A 56 6.28 3.35 -21.56
C ALA A 56 7.47 2.39 -21.83
N HIS A 57 7.74 1.47 -20.90
CA HIS A 57 8.80 0.48 -21.06
C HIS A 57 8.49 -0.54 -22.17
N ALA A 58 7.21 -0.87 -22.39
CA ALA A 58 6.75 -1.71 -23.49
C ALA A 58 6.99 -1.08 -24.86
N LEU A 59 6.96 0.25 -24.96
CA LEU A 59 7.23 0.99 -26.21
C LEU A 59 8.70 0.92 -26.63
N THR A 60 9.61 0.92 -25.66
CA THR A 60 11.05 1.01 -25.94
C THR A 60 11.72 -0.34 -26.06
N THR A 61 11.04 -1.42 -25.67
CA THR A 61 11.66 -2.72 -25.48
C THR A 61 10.81 -3.83 -26.06
N ASP A 62 11.42 -4.73 -26.83
CA ASP A 62 10.72 -5.91 -27.33
C ASP A 62 10.35 -6.86 -26.18
N LEU A 63 9.07 -6.86 -25.83
CA LEU A 63 8.52 -7.70 -24.76
C LEU A 63 8.47 -9.18 -25.12
N GLY A 64 8.68 -9.56 -26.39
CA GLY A 64 8.69 -10.96 -26.84
C GLY A 64 9.84 -11.79 -26.26
N SER A 65 10.91 -11.13 -25.79
CA SER A 65 12.14 -11.79 -25.32
C SER A 65 12.44 -11.62 -23.83
N GLN A 66 11.66 -10.83 -23.09
CA GLN A 66 11.88 -10.57 -21.67
C GLN A 66 10.89 -11.27 -20.75
N THR A 67 11.39 -11.81 -19.63
CA THR A 67 10.55 -12.31 -18.54
C THR A 67 9.94 -11.13 -17.79
N LEU A 68 8.75 -10.69 -18.21
CA LEU A 68 7.97 -9.71 -17.47
C LEU A 68 7.56 -10.31 -16.13
N ASN A 69 8.20 -9.87 -15.05
CA ASN A 69 8.00 -10.39 -13.71
C ASN A 69 7.85 -9.24 -12.69
N GLY A 70 7.56 -9.59 -11.44
CA GLY A 70 7.38 -8.59 -10.38
C GLY A 70 8.61 -7.74 -10.12
N ALA A 71 9.82 -8.26 -10.33
CA ALA A 71 11.07 -7.52 -10.10
C ALA A 71 11.23 -6.39 -11.13
N LEU A 72 10.91 -6.66 -12.39
CA LEU A 72 10.90 -5.63 -13.43
C LEU A 72 9.90 -4.52 -13.10
N ILE A 73 8.68 -4.87 -12.65
CA ILE A 73 7.67 -3.87 -12.28
C ILE A 73 8.17 -2.97 -11.15
N MET A 74 8.76 -3.55 -10.11
CA MET A 74 9.34 -2.80 -9.01
C MET A 74 10.45 -1.84 -9.48
N GLN A 75 11.31 -2.29 -10.39
CA GLN A 75 12.43 -1.51 -10.92
C GLN A 75 11.96 -0.38 -11.84
N VAL A 76 11.11 -0.70 -12.83
CA VAL A 76 10.66 0.26 -13.85
C VAL A 76 9.78 1.35 -13.24
N ALA A 77 8.91 0.98 -12.29
CA ALA A 77 8.02 1.93 -11.63
C ALA A 77 8.65 2.61 -10.40
N GLY A 78 9.90 2.26 -10.03
CA GLY A 78 10.60 2.86 -8.88
C GLY A 78 9.87 2.62 -7.55
N LEU A 79 9.29 1.44 -7.34
CA LEU A 79 8.45 1.16 -6.19
C LEU A 79 9.26 0.91 -4.92
N SER A 80 8.70 1.35 -3.78
CA SER A 80 9.28 1.08 -2.47
C SER A 80 8.95 -0.33 -1.96
N PRO A 81 9.94 -1.13 -1.53
CA PRO A 81 9.73 -2.43 -0.86
C PRO A 81 8.91 -2.36 0.44
N SER A 82 8.75 -1.17 1.01
CA SER A 82 7.90 -0.96 2.19
C SER A 82 6.41 -0.98 1.87
N ARG A 83 6.01 -0.81 0.60
CA ARG A 83 4.62 -0.76 0.12
C ARG A 83 4.30 -1.81 -0.93
N TRP A 84 5.28 -2.24 -1.70
CA TRP A 84 5.13 -3.22 -2.77
C TRP A 84 6.18 -4.31 -2.68
N ILE A 85 5.82 -5.52 -3.10
CA ILE A 85 6.75 -6.64 -3.19
C ILE A 85 6.55 -7.35 -4.52
N ALA A 86 7.66 -7.77 -5.11
CA ALA A 86 7.65 -8.61 -6.30
C ALA A 86 7.07 -10.00 -5.98
N SER A 87 6.20 -10.46 -6.87
CA SER A 87 5.69 -11.82 -6.98
C SER A 87 6.12 -12.38 -8.35
N THR A 88 5.88 -13.68 -8.59
CA THR A 88 6.33 -14.39 -9.80
C THR A 88 5.99 -13.63 -11.10
N ASN A 89 4.74 -13.19 -11.23
CA ASN A 89 4.25 -12.54 -12.44
C ASN A 89 3.79 -11.10 -12.22
N GLY A 90 4.12 -10.47 -11.08
CA GLY A 90 3.46 -9.22 -10.72
C GLY A 90 3.92 -8.62 -9.42
N VAL A 91 3.22 -7.61 -8.92
CA VAL A 91 3.46 -7.01 -7.61
C VAL A 91 2.24 -7.10 -6.70
N ARG A 92 2.51 -7.16 -5.40
CA ARG A 92 1.52 -7.23 -4.33
C ARG A 92 1.81 -6.17 -3.28
N LEU A 93 0.81 -5.84 -2.48
CA LEU A 93 1.01 -4.93 -1.35
C LEU A 93 1.91 -5.56 -0.30
N ALA A 94 2.85 -4.77 0.19
CA ALA A 94 3.85 -5.16 1.15
C ALA A 94 3.74 -4.37 2.44
N LYS A 95 4.22 -4.98 3.50
CA LYS A 95 4.41 -4.40 4.83
C LYS A 95 5.72 -4.93 5.38
N ASN A 96 6.65 -4.02 5.69
CA ASN A 96 7.96 -4.36 6.23
C ASN A 96 8.77 -5.34 5.34
N GLY A 97 8.68 -5.19 4.01
CA GLY A 97 9.42 -6.04 3.06
C GLY A 97 8.86 -7.45 2.87
N ALA A 98 7.68 -7.74 3.41
CA ALA A 98 6.93 -8.99 3.17
C ALA A 98 5.51 -8.67 2.68
N ILE A 99 4.79 -9.66 2.14
CA ILE A 99 3.39 -9.49 1.71
C ILE A 99 2.53 -9.03 2.91
N ASP A 100 1.73 -7.98 2.72
CA ASP A 100 0.79 -7.51 3.73
C ASP A 100 -0.44 -8.42 3.79
N THR A 101 -0.39 -9.50 4.57
CA THR A 101 -1.49 -10.46 4.68
C THR A 101 -2.83 -9.86 5.14
N THR A 102 -2.82 -8.67 5.75
CA THR A 102 -4.04 -7.96 6.17
C THR A 102 -4.62 -7.13 5.03
N ASN A 103 -3.78 -6.52 4.20
CA ASN A 103 -4.18 -5.58 3.15
C ASN A 103 -3.82 -6.04 1.73
N ASN A 104 -3.49 -7.30 1.50
CA ASN A 104 -3.10 -7.83 0.19
C ASN A 104 -4.31 -8.00 -0.75
N CYS A 105 -4.98 -6.91 -1.08
CA CYS A 105 -6.12 -6.87 -1.99
C CYS A 105 -5.77 -6.39 -3.39
N VAL A 106 -4.60 -5.77 -3.60
CA VAL A 106 -4.20 -5.26 -4.92
C VAL A 106 -3.21 -6.24 -5.55
N SER A 107 -3.55 -6.69 -6.75
CA SER A 107 -2.70 -7.53 -7.59
C SER A 107 -2.52 -6.87 -8.95
N ILE A 108 -1.26 -6.59 -9.30
CA ILE A 108 -0.88 -6.13 -10.63
C ILE A 108 -0.03 -7.24 -11.23
N ASP A 109 -0.61 -8.00 -12.14
CA ASP A 109 0.01 -9.16 -12.77
C ASP A 109 0.18 -8.94 -14.26
N ILE A 110 1.18 -9.61 -14.84
CA ILE A 110 1.41 -9.65 -16.27
C ILE A 110 1.15 -11.07 -16.75
N THR A 111 0.32 -11.22 -17.77
CA THR A 111 0.00 -12.51 -18.37
C THR A 111 -0.22 -12.34 -19.86
N ASN A 112 0.53 -13.08 -20.70
CA ASN A 112 0.38 -13.03 -22.15
C ASN A 112 0.38 -11.60 -22.70
N LEU A 113 1.36 -10.78 -22.30
CA LEU A 113 1.48 -9.35 -22.66
C LEU A 113 0.30 -8.47 -22.22
N HIS A 114 -0.53 -8.93 -21.29
CA HIS A 114 -1.56 -8.11 -20.66
C HIS A 114 -1.14 -7.75 -19.24
N LEU A 115 -1.15 -6.46 -18.93
CA LEU A 115 -1.06 -5.95 -17.57
C LEU A 115 -2.46 -5.94 -16.96
N ILE A 116 -2.67 -6.79 -15.97
CA ILE A 116 -3.94 -7.01 -15.29
C ILE A 116 -3.84 -6.41 -13.89
N VAL A 117 -4.63 -5.37 -13.64
CA VAL A 117 -4.75 -4.78 -12.31
C VAL A 117 -6.08 -5.22 -11.73
N SER A 118 -6.06 -5.92 -10.62
CA SER A 118 -7.24 -6.40 -9.92
C SER A 118 -7.21 -6.00 -8.46
N VAL A 119 -8.40 -5.68 -7.93
CA VAL A 119 -8.60 -5.32 -6.54
C VAL A 119 -9.66 -6.23 -5.95
N GLN A 120 -9.29 -6.96 -4.90
CA GLN A 120 -10.19 -7.85 -4.17
C GLN A 120 -10.80 -7.15 -2.96
N ASN A 121 -12.09 -7.36 -2.72
CA ASN A 121 -12.72 -6.87 -1.50
C ASN A 121 -12.32 -7.75 -0.31
N LEU A 122 -11.57 -7.19 0.63
CA LEU A 122 -11.27 -7.81 1.92
C LEU A 122 -12.04 -7.06 3.02
N PRO A 123 -13.16 -7.60 3.53
CA PRO A 123 -14.04 -6.90 4.47
C PRO A 123 -13.35 -6.43 5.76
N ASN A 124 -12.30 -7.13 6.18
CA ASN A 124 -11.55 -6.84 7.40
C ASN A 124 -10.50 -5.74 7.23
N SER A 125 -10.32 -5.22 6.01
CA SER A 125 -9.40 -4.13 5.71
C SER A 125 -10.15 -2.89 5.23
N PRO A 126 -10.18 -1.79 6.01
CA PRO A 126 -10.79 -0.53 5.57
C PRO A 126 -10.20 -0.01 4.27
N LEU A 127 -8.89 -0.21 4.07
CA LEU A 127 -8.18 0.13 2.84
C LEU A 127 -8.71 -0.66 1.64
N CYS A 128 -8.83 -1.98 1.76
CA CYS A 128 -9.27 -2.84 0.67
C CYS A 128 -10.75 -2.64 0.33
N VAL A 129 -11.61 -2.42 1.33
CA VAL A 129 -13.01 -2.04 1.09
C VAL A 129 -13.08 -0.73 0.29
N LYS A 130 -12.26 0.25 0.63
CA LYS A 130 -12.21 1.54 -0.09
C LYS A 130 -11.64 1.40 -1.51
N LEU A 131 -10.61 0.58 -1.70
CA LEU A 131 -10.05 0.32 -3.02
C LEU A 131 -11.05 -0.44 -3.90
N ALA A 132 -11.66 -1.52 -3.40
CA ALA A 132 -12.59 -2.34 -4.18
C ALA A 132 -13.84 -1.57 -4.63
N LYS A 133 -14.30 -0.58 -3.85
CA LYS A 133 -15.39 0.32 -4.25
C LYS A 133 -15.02 1.20 -5.45
N ASN A 134 -13.76 1.63 -5.55
CA ASN A 134 -13.27 2.49 -6.62
C ASN A 134 -12.75 1.70 -7.84
N TYR A 135 -12.39 0.44 -7.65
CA TYR A 135 -11.90 -0.47 -8.69
C TYR A 135 -12.72 -1.77 -8.69
N PRO A 136 -14.02 -1.72 -9.06
CA PRO A 136 -14.89 -2.89 -9.00
C PRO A 136 -14.58 -3.93 -10.09
N THR A 137 -13.94 -3.50 -11.19
CA THR A 137 -13.62 -4.34 -12.33
C THR A 137 -12.10 -4.39 -12.54
N PRO A 138 -11.53 -5.56 -12.84
CA PRO A 138 -10.12 -5.64 -13.23
C PRO A 138 -9.84 -4.77 -14.46
N LEU A 139 -8.76 -4.00 -14.41
CA LEU A 139 -8.23 -3.32 -15.58
C LEU A 139 -7.36 -4.30 -16.36
N ASN A 140 -7.54 -4.34 -17.66
CA ASN A 140 -6.77 -5.20 -18.56
C ASN A 140 -6.17 -4.34 -19.67
N ILE A 141 -4.85 -4.22 -19.68
CA ILE A 141 -4.09 -3.37 -20.60
C ILE A 141 -3.24 -4.26 -21.49
N ASN A 142 -3.48 -4.24 -22.79
CA ASN A 142 -2.65 -4.94 -23.75
C ASN A 142 -1.36 -4.13 -23.99
N LEU A 143 -0.21 -4.75 -23.77
CA LEU A 143 1.11 -4.14 -23.94
C LEU A 143 1.63 -4.26 -25.39
N ALA A 144 1.09 -5.18 -26.20
CA ALA A 144 1.54 -5.44 -27.57
C ALA A 144 1.08 -4.38 -28.59
N ASN A 145 -0.06 -3.72 -28.33
CA ASN A 145 -0.68 -2.74 -29.26
C ASN A 145 -0.49 -1.30 -28.80
N THR A 146 0.54 -1.03 -27.98
CA THR A 146 0.86 0.35 -27.60
C THR A 146 1.63 1.00 -28.76
N THR A 147 0.92 1.34 -29.84
CA THR A 147 1.45 2.12 -30.96
C THR A 147 0.52 3.31 -31.12
N PHE A 148 1.05 4.53 -30.94
CA PHE A 148 0.36 5.75 -31.36
C PHE A 148 0.55 5.97 -32.86
#